data_AF-A0A2R6XGF8-F1
#
_entry.id   AF-A0A2R6XGF8-F1
#
_cell.length_a   1.000
_cell.length_b   1.000
_cell.length_c   1.000
_cell.angle_alpha   90.00
_cell.angle_beta   90.00
_cell.angle_gamma   90.00
#
_symmetry.space_group_name_H-M   'P 1'
#
loop_
_entity.id
_entity.type
_entity.pdbx_description
1 polymer ?
#
loop_
_entity_poly.entity_id
_entity_poly.type
_entity_poly.pdbx_seq_one_letter_code
_entity_poly.pdbx_strand_id
1 'polypeptide(L)'
;MPKSKRNRLVTLSKTQKKTKEHKETLVSTLRKALDEYQSLYVFSYENMRNSLFKELRDKLKTSSRFFGEFEGHDFARTGSPATETVELPEGPLEQFTHDMEPFLRKQGMPVRLNRGVVELVANYTVCTEGDPISPEASRILRLLGIQMATFTLTPICYWSNGEFEILDEEEAANGAKSANT
;
A
#
# COMPACT_ATOMS: atom_id res chain seq x y z
N MET A 1 20.91 -41.70 -12.68
CA MET A 1 19.45 -41.45 -12.68
C MET A 1 19.20 -39.95 -12.72
N PRO A 2 18.31 -39.44 -13.60
CA PRO A 2 17.90 -38.04 -13.55
C PRO A 2 17.28 -37.74 -12.18
N LYS A 3 17.76 -36.72 -11.47
CA LYS A 3 17.18 -36.33 -10.17
C LYS A 3 15.69 -36.01 -10.36
N SER A 4 14.84 -36.59 -9.50
CA SER A 4 13.40 -36.28 -9.47
C SER A 4 13.21 -34.76 -9.35
N LYS A 5 12.71 -34.14 -10.42
CA LYS A 5 12.38 -32.71 -10.46
C LYS A 5 10.87 -32.59 -10.27
N ARG A 6 10.44 -31.80 -9.29
CA ARG A 6 9.02 -31.50 -9.08
C ARG A 6 8.45 -30.87 -10.35
N ASN A 7 7.26 -31.31 -10.75
CA ASN A 7 6.56 -30.72 -11.88
C ASN A 7 6.33 -29.23 -11.61
N ARG A 8 6.78 -28.38 -12.53
CA ARG A 8 6.59 -26.93 -12.45
C ARG A 8 5.39 -26.58 -13.31
N LEU A 9 4.31 -26.13 -12.68
CA LEU A 9 3.16 -25.58 -13.39
C LEU A 9 3.64 -24.35 -14.22
N VAL A 10 3.55 -24.44 -15.54
CA VAL A 10 3.91 -23.35 -16.46
C VAL A 10 2.64 -22.58 -16.80
N THR A 11 2.60 -21.30 -16.43
CA THR A 11 1.48 -20.39 -16.74
C THR A 11 1.57 -19.88 -18.18
N LEU A 12 0.44 -19.87 -18.89
CA LEU A 12 0.31 -19.39 -20.28
C LEU A 12 0.18 -17.86 -20.39
N SER A 13 0.59 -17.10 -19.37
CA SER A 13 0.45 -15.64 -19.36
C SER A 13 1.36 -15.01 -20.42
N LYS A 14 0.83 -14.02 -21.14
CA LYS A 14 1.58 -13.26 -22.15
C LYS A 14 2.58 -12.26 -21.55
N THR A 15 2.56 -12.06 -20.23
CA THR A 15 3.40 -11.08 -19.55
C THR A 15 4.86 -11.53 -19.51
N GLN A 16 5.71 -10.79 -20.20
CA GLN A 16 7.14 -11.03 -20.21
C GLN A 16 7.81 -10.43 -18.97
N LYS A 17 8.92 -11.05 -18.55
CA LYS A 17 9.73 -10.53 -17.45
C LYS A 17 10.40 -9.22 -17.87
N LYS A 18 10.48 -8.25 -16.96
CA LYS A 18 11.24 -7.03 -17.18
C LYS A 18 12.73 -7.37 -17.25
N THR A 19 13.35 -7.06 -18.38
CA THR A 19 14.76 -7.30 -18.69
C THR A 19 15.61 -6.04 -18.41
N LYS A 20 16.93 -6.14 -18.61
CA LYS A 20 17.88 -5.02 -18.50
C LYS A 20 17.46 -3.80 -19.33
N GLU A 21 16.90 -4.04 -20.51
CA GLU A 21 16.42 -3.01 -21.45
C GLU A 21 15.41 -2.05 -20.81
N HIS A 22 14.53 -2.55 -19.92
CA HIS A 22 13.57 -1.70 -19.21
C HIS A 22 14.25 -0.72 -18.26
N LYS A 23 15.38 -1.12 -17.63
CA LYS A 23 16.16 -0.23 -16.77
C LYS A 23 16.90 0.82 -17.58
N GLU A 24 17.48 0.42 -18.72
CA GLU A 24 18.16 1.34 -19.64
C GLU A 24 17.18 2.39 -20.19
N THR A 25 15.96 1.97 -20.54
CA THR A 25 14.88 2.87 -20.96
C THR A 25 14.56 3.89 -19.86
N LEU A 26 14.42 3.45 -18.61
CA LEU A 26 14.14 4.33 -17.47
C LEU A 26 15.23 5.39 -17.29
N VAL A 27 16.51 4.99 -17.34
CA VAL A 27 17.65 5.92 -17.23
C VAL A 27 17.66 6.91 -18.40
N SER A 28 17.33 6.46 -19.61
CA SER A 28 17.25 7.34 -20.77
C SER A 28 16.13 8.38 -20.63
N THR A 29 14.98 8.00 -20.07
CA THR A 29 13.87 8.92 -19.80
C THR A 29 14.26 9.94 -18.72
N LEU A 30 14.97 9.50 -17.68
CA LEU A 30 15.43 10.39 -16.61
C LEU A 30 16.40 11.45 -17.14
N ARG A 31 17.38 11.06 -17.96
CA ARG A 31 18.33 12.02 -18.57
C ARG A 31 17.62 13.07 -19.41
N LYS A 32 16.63 12.66 -20.22
CA LYS A 32 15.82 13.61 -21.00
C LYS A 32 15.04 14.58 -20.11
N ALA A 33 14.49 14.10 -18.99
CA ALA A 33 13.77 14.95 -18.04
C ALA A 33 14.70 15.95 -17.32
N LEU A 34 15.96 15.59 -17.06
CA LEU A 34 16.94 16.53 -16.50
C LEU A 34 17.22 17.72 -17.42
N ASP A 35 17.17 17.51 -18.74
CA ASP A 35 17.38 18.57 -19.73
C ASP A 35 16.13 19.46 -19.92
N GLU A 36 14.94 18.90 -19.69
CA GLU A 36 13.65 19.58 -19.90
C GLU A 36 13.20 20.41 -18.69
N TYR A 37 13.46 19.93 -17.47
CA TYR A 37 12.96 20.54 -16.23
C TYR A 37 14.09 21.20 -15.43
N GLN A 38 13.83 22.42 -14.95
CA GLN A 38 14.80 23.22 -14.20
C GLN A 38 15.05 22.72 -12.77
N SER A 39 14.07 22.05 -12.18
CA SER A 39 14.10 21.61 -10.80
C SER A 39 13.77 20.13 -10.67
N LEU A 40 14.47 19.44 -9.77
CA LEU A 40 14.28 18.04 -9.46
C LEU A 40 13.99 17.88 -7.96
N TYR A 41 13.03 17.04 -7.63
CA TYR A 41 12.68 16.74 -6.25
C TYR A 41 12.82 15.25 -5.98
N VAL A 42 13.33 14.93 -4.79
CA VAL A 42 13.38 13.57 -4.25
C VAL A 42 12.41 13.49 -3.08
N PHE A 43 11.56 12.46 -3.09
CA PHE A 43 10.54 12.26 -2.08
C PHE A 43 10.70 10.88 -1.42
N SER A 44 10.45 10.83 -0.13
CA SER A 44 10.09 9.60 0.57
C SER A 44 8.59 9.42 0.51
N TYR A 45 8.15 8.17 0.67
CA TYR A 45 6.73 7.85 0.73
C TYR A 45 6.47 6.83 1.82
N GLU A 46 5.33 6.98 2.48
CA GLU A 46 4.79 5.95 3.36
C GLU A 46 3.52 5.36 2.76
N ASN A 47 3.30 4.05 2.90
CA ASN A 47 2.07 3.37 2.45
C ASN A 47 1.65 3.57 0.97
N MET A 48 2.62 3.81 0.07
CA MET A 48 2.38 4.06 -1.35
C MET A 48 1.50 2.99 -2.04
N ARG A 49 0.48 3.47 -2.78
CA ARG A 49 -0.35 2.66 -3.67
C ARG A 49 -0.43 3.30 -5.07
N ASN A 50 -0.39 2.45 -6.11
CA ASN A 50 -0.44 2.88 -7.51
C ASN A 50 -1.67 3.74 -7.85
N SER A 51 -2.83 3.51 -7.22
CA SER A 51 -4.04 4.30 -7.45
C SER A 51 -3.86 5.73 -6.93
N LEU A 52 -3.44 5.87 -5.67
CA LEU A 52 -3.19 7.16 -5.02
C LEU A 52 -2.10 7.94 -5.74
N PHE A 53 -1.03 7.27 -6.18
CA PHE A 53 0.02 7.94 -6.91
C PHE A 53 -0.39 8.41 -8.30
N LYS A 54 -1.29 7.70 -8.97
CA LYS A 54 -1.84 8.16 -10.25
C LYS A 54 -2.68 9.41 -10.04
N GLU A 55 -3.52 9.42 -9.01
CA GLU A 55 -4.30 10.59 -8.65
C GLU A 55 -3.40 11.79 -8.32
N LEU A 56 -2.34 11.57 -7.54
CA LEU A 56 -1.34 12.59 -7.27
C LEU A 56 -0.69 13.13 -8.56
N ARG A 57 -0.27 12.24 -9.46
CA ARG A 57 0.29 12.66 -10.76
C ARG A 57 -0.70 13.48 -11.57
N ASP A 58 -1.97 13.10 -11.58
CA ASP A 58 -3.00 13.83 -12.33
C ASP A 58 -3.26 15.22 -11.73
N LYS A 59 -3.22 15.37 -10.41
CA LYS A 59 -3.26 16.69 -9.75
C LYS A 59 -2.03 17.55 -10.08
N LEU A 60 -0.84 16.97 -10.03
CA LEU A 60 0.42 17.69 -10.27
C LEU A 60 0.63 18.10 -11.73
N LYS A 61 0.04 17.37 -12.69
CA LYS A 61 0.07 17.75 -14.12
C LYS A 61 -0.48 19.15 -14.38
N THR A 62 -1.47 19.59 -13.61
CA THR A 62 -2.15 20.86 -13.84
C THR A 62 -1.42 22.04 -13.20
N SER A 63 -0.85 21.88 -12.00
CA SER A 63 -0.25 23.00 -11.26
C SER A 63 1.25 23.16 -11.47
N SER A 64 1.97 22.12 -11.90
CA SER A 64 3.45 22.09 -11.99
C SER A 64 4.19 22.57 -10.72
N ARG A 65 3.47 22.72 -9.61
CA ARG A 65 3.94 23.25 -8.33
C ARG A 65 3.67 22.20 -7.28
N PHE A 66 4.75 21.69 -6.70
CA PHE A 66 4.68 20.75 -5.59
C PHE A 66 4.65 21.55 -4.29
N PHE A 67 3.45 21.93 -3.85
CA PHE A 67 3.21 22.57 -2.56
C PHE A 67 1.92 21.99 -1.99
N GLY A 68 2.06 20.99 -1.12
CA GLY A 68 0.93 20.44 -0.38
C GLY A 68 1.21 19.04 0.15
N GLU A 69 0.79 18.82 1.39
CA GLU A 69 0.59 17.49 1.96
C GLU A 69 -0.53 16.81 1.15
N PHE A 70 -0.16 15.86 0.28
CA PHE A 70 -1.15 14.95 -0.28
C PHE A 70 -1.31 13.80 0.71
N GLU A 71 -2.51 13.72 1.29
CA GLU A 71 -2.92 12.60 2.10
C GLU A 71 -3.91 11.75 1.31
N GLY A 72 -3.62 10.46 1.22
CA GLY A 72 -4.54 9.48 0.65
C GLY A 72 -4.80 8.37 1.64
N HIS A 73 -6.06 8.07 1.92
CA HIS A 73 -6.39 6.95 2.79
C HIS A 73 -6.37 5.62 2.03
N ASP A 74 -5.86 4.58 2.67
CA ASP A 74 -5.81 3.22 2.17
C ASP A 74 -6.07 2.21 3.29
N PHE A 75 -6.38 0.97 2.90
CA PHE A 75 -6.52 -0.15 3.81
C PHE A 75 -5.17 -0.52 4.42
N ALA A 76 -5.18 -0.79 5.72
CA ALA A 76 -4.02 -1.29 6.44
C ALA A 76 -3.47 -2.59 5.85
N ARG A 77 -2.14 -2.72 5.95
CA ARG A 77 -1.40 -3.90 5.53
C ARG A 77 -1.09 -4.76 6.74
N THR A 78 -0.84 -6.04 6.48
CA THR A 78 -0.31 -6.91 7.54
C THR A 78 0.98 -6.33 8.09
N GLY A 79 1.05 -6.21 9.42
CA GLY A 79 2.21 -5.70 10.15
C GLY A 79 2.27 -4.17 10.30
N SER A 80 1.38 -3.39 9.67
CA SER A 80 1.28 -1.96 9.99
C SER A 80 0.63 -1.78 11.37
N PRO A 81 1.02 -0.77 12.15
CA PRO A 81 0.35 -0.46 13.40
C PRO A 81 -1.10 -0.02 13.11
N ALA A 82 -2.04 -0.43 13.95
CA ALA A 82 -3.43 0.05 13.85
C ALA A 82 -3.54 1.48 14.41
N THR A 83 -4.23 2.35 13.67
CA THR A 83 -4.47 3.74 14.07
C THR A 83 -5.56 3.89 15.12
N GLU A 84 -6.47 2.94 15.19
CA GLU A 84 -7.61 2.94 16.11
C GLU A 84 -8.01 1.51 16.45
N THR A 85 -8.69 1.35 17.59
CA THR A 85 -9.26 0.07 18.00
C THR A 85 -10.60 -0.14 17.31
N VAL A 86 -10.78 -1.28 16.62
CA VAL A 86 -12.03 -1.63 15.95
C VAL A 86 -12.65 -2.86 16.60
N GLU A 87 -13.80 -2.64 17.23
CA GLU A 87 -14.62 -3.68 17.85
C GLU A 87 -15.96 -3.77 17.16
N LEU A 88 -16.40 -5.00 16.88
CA LEU A 88 -17.70 -5.29 16.32
C LEU A 88 -18.60 -5.87 17.42
N PRO A 89 -19.75 -5.25 17.72
CA PRO A 89 -20.70 -5.80 18.67
C PRO A 89 -21.36 -7.07 18.11
N GLU A 90 -21.88 -7.92 19.00
CA GLU A 90 -22.73 -9.04 18.63
C GLU A 90 -23.99 -8.57 17.89
N GLY A 91 -24.45 -9.37 16.93
CA GLY A 91 -25.65 -9.07 16.14
C GLY A 91 -25.51 -9.28 14.63
N PRO A 92 -26.54 -8.92 13.85
CA PRO A 92 -26.56 -9.10 12.41
C PRO A 92 -25.60 -8.16 11.68
N LEU A 93 -24.80 -8.73 10.77
CA LEU A 93 -23.89 -8.04 9.86
C LEU A 93 -24.52 -7.97 8.46
N GLU A 94 -25.45 -7.03 8.29
CA GLU A 94 -26.20 -6.86 7.03
C GLU A 94 -25.32 -6.42 5.84
N GLN A 95 -24.14 -5.85 6.12
CA GLN A 95 -23.17 -5.47 5.09
C GLN A 95 -22.55 -6.67 4.35
N PHE A 96 -22.66 -7.89 4.90
CA PHE A 96 -22.08 -9.09 4.31
C PHE A 96 -23.13 -10.00 3.68
N THR A 97 -22.81 -10.54 2.51
CA THR A 97 -23.63 -11.55 1.85
C THR A 97 -23.45 -12.93 2.51
N HIS A 98 -24.47 -13.77 2.46
CA HIS A 98 -24.43 -15.12 3.04
C HIS A 98 -23.27 -16.00 2.52
N ASP A 99 -22.85 -15.81 1.27
CA ASP A 99 -21.71 -16.51 0.66
C ASP A 99 -20.37 -16.18 1.32
N MET A 100 -20.26 -15.03 1.99
CA MET A 100 -19.04 -14.61 2.67
C MET A 100 -18.88 -15.24 4.06
N GLU A 101 -19.94 -15.87 4.60
CA GLU A 101 -19.93 -16.50 5.92
C GLU A 101 -18.76 -17.48 6.13
N PRO A 102 -18.50 -18.46 5.22
CA PRO A 102 -17.39 -19.39 5.39
C PRO A 102 -16.03 -18.69 5.35
N PHE A 103 -15.93 -17.60 4.59
CA PHE A 103 -14.70 -16.80 4.51
C PHE A 103 -14.45 -16.03 5.81
N LEU A 104 -15.48 -15.39 6.37
CA LEU A 104 -15.41 -14.65 7.64
C LEU A 104 -15.06 -15.60 8.80
N ARG A 105 -15.69 -16.78 8.85
CA ARG A 105 -15.34 -17.84 9.82
C ARG A 105 -13.87 -18.26 9.68
N LYS A 106 -13.37 -18.39 8.45
CA LYS A 106 -11.96 -18.73 8.19
C LYS A 106 -10.98 -17.62 8.61
N GLN A 107 -11.42 -16.36 8.63
CA GLN A 107 -10.63 -15.24 9.18
C GLN A 107 -10.70 -15.16 10.71
N GLY A 108 -11.38 -16.10 11.39
CA GLY A 108 -11.46 -16.15 12.85
C GLY A 108 -12.64 -15.40 13.45
N MET A 109 -13.55 -14.84 12.65
CA MET A 109 -14.76 -14.20 13.19
C MET A 109 -15.75 -15.25 13.71
N PRO A 110 -16.33 -15.06 14.91
CA PRO A 110 -17.35 -15.95 15.47
C PRO A 110 -18.71 -15.66 14.83
N VAL A 111 -18.88 -16.06 13.57
CA VAL A 111 -20.11 -15.82 12.79
C VAL A 111 -20.99 -17.06 12.64
N ARG A 112 -22.30 -16.83 12.53
CA ARG A 112 -23.33 -17.84 12.26
C ARG A 112 -24.27 -17.32 11.18
N LEU A 113 -24.76 -18.21 10.33
CA LEU A 113 -25.84 -17.89 9.40
C LEU A 113 -27.20 -18.09 10.09
N ASN A 114 -27.99 -17.03 10.22
CA ASN A 114 -29.34 -17.06 10.76
C ASN A 114 -30.33 -16.54 9.71
N ARG A 115 -31.20 -17.41 9.19
CA ARG A 115 -32.21 -17.08 8.16
C ARG A 115 -31.65 -16.33 6.93
N GLY A 116 -30.41 -16.63 6.54
CA GLY A 116 -29.75 -16.00 5.37
C GLY A 116 -28.98 -14.71 5.70
N VAL A 117 -29.01 -14.24 6.95
CA VAL A 117 -28.22 -13.11 7.44
C VAL A 117 -27.02 -13.63 8.23
N VAL A 118 -25.84 -13.04 8.02
CA VAL A 118 -24.64 -13.36 8.81
C VAL A 118 -24.74 -12.62 10.14
N GLU A 119 -24.68 -13.33 11.26
CA GLU A 119 -24.72 -12.77 12.62
C GLU A 119 -23.42 -13.08 13.36
N LEU A 120 -22.85 -12.09 14.04
CA LEU A 120 -21.82 -12.29 15.05
C LEU A 120 -22.44 -12.88 16.31
N VAL A 121 -21.88 -13.99 16.78
CA VAL A 121 -22.33 -14.72 17.97
C VAL A 121 -21.86 -14.06 19.27
N ALA A 122 -20.78 -13.29 19.21
CA ALA A 122 -20.20 -12.56 20.33
C ALA A 122 -19.47 -11.32 19.81
N ASN A 123 -19.19 -10.37 20.71
CA ASN A 123 -18.34 -9.22 20.40
C ASN A 123 -16.98 -9.70 19.88
N TYR A 124 -16.47 -9.04 18.83
CA TYR A 124 -15.21 -9.40 18.20
C TYR A 124 -14.34 -8.16 17.98
N THR A 125 -13.19 -8.12 18.66
CA THR A 125 -12.16 -7.10 18.45
C THR A 125 -11.30 -7.48 17.24
N VAL A 126 -11.32 -6.67 16.19
CA VAL A 126 -10.59 -6.90 14.95
C VAL A 126 -9.11 -6.52 15.11
N CYS A 127 -8.87 -5.34 15.67
CA CYS A 127 -7.54 -4.83 15.99
C CYS A 127 -7.62 -3.81 17.13
N THR A 128 -6.51 -3.70 17.86
CA THR A 128 -6.27 -2.75 18.95
C THR A 128 -5.31 -1.68 18.49
N GLU A 129 -5.54 -0.44 18.92
CA GLU A 129 -4.69 0.71 18.57
C GLU A 129 -3.22 0.45 18.95
N GLY A 130 -2.31 0.75 18.03
CA GLY A 130 -0.87 0.56 18.18
C GLY A 130 -0.35 -0.84 17.86
N ASP A 131 -1.19 -1.88 17.91
CA ASP A 131 -0.76 -3.24 17.64
C ASP A 131 -0.60 -3.53 16.14
N PRO A 132 0.35 -4.41 15.75
CA PRO A 132 0.55 -4.77 14.36
C PRO A 132 -0.64 -5.57 13.83
N ILE A 133 -1.22 -5.10 12.72
CA ILE A 133 -2.42 -5.69 12.12
C ILE A 133 -2.12 -7.10 11.58
N SER A 134 -2.90 -8.09 12.02
CA SER A 134 -2.79 -9.46 11.53
C SER A 134 -3.28 -9.62 10.08
N PRO A 135 -2.87 -10.67 9.34
CA PRO A 135 -3.39 -10.95 8.01
C PRO A 135 -4.92 -11.09 7.96
N GLU A 136 -5.50 -11.70 8.98
CA GLU A 136 -6.94 -11.90 9.14
C GLU A 136 -7.65 -10.56 9.37
N ALA A 137 -7.13 -9.74 10.29
CA ALA A 137 -7.66 -8.42 10.60
C ALA A 137 -7.61 -7.50 9.37
N SER A 138 -6.49 -7.46 8.62
CA SER A 138 -6.36 -6.66 7.39
C SER A 138 -7.44 -6.99 6.36
N ARG A 139 -7.82 -8.27 6.23
CA ARG A 139 -8.89 -8.69 5.30
C ARG A 139 -10.26 -8.25 5.81
N ILE A 140 -10.52 -8.37 7.11
CA ILE A 140 -11.77 -7.94 7.72
C ILE A 140 -11.93 -6.42 7.60
N LEU A 141 -10.91 -5.63 7.93
CA LEU A 141 -10.91 -4.16 7.80
C LEU A 141 -11.22 -3.72 6.36
N ARG A 142 -10.64 -4.42 5.36
CA ARG A 142 -10.93 -4.17 3.95
C ARG A 142 -12.40 -4.46 3.60
N LEU A 143 -12.97 -5.53 4.15
CA LEU A 143 -14.38 -5.87 3.93
C LEU A 143 -15.33 -4.89 4.62
N LEU A 144 -14.94 -4.35 5.77
CA LEU A 144 -15.67 -3.30 6.49
C LEU A 144 -15.53 -1.91 5.84
N GLY A 145 -14.60 -1.75 4.89
CA GLY A 145 -14.34 -0.45 4.26
C GLY A 145 -13.51 0.50 5.12
N ILE A 146 -12.93 0.04 6.23
CA ILE A 146 -12.17 0.86 7.18
C ILE A 146 -10.74 1.02 6.68
N GLN A 147 -10.33 2.27 6.50
CA GLN A 147 -9.01 2.66 5.98
C GLN A 147 -8.16 3.19 7.13
N MET A 148 -7.06 2.51 7.45
CA MET A 148 -6.18 2.79 8.59
C MET A 148 -4.73 3.09 8.17
N ALA A 149 -4.45 3.12 6.87
CA ALA A 149 -3.15 3.50 6.36
C ALA A 149 -3.27 4.84 5.64
N THR A 150 -2.47 5.82 6.05
CA THR A 150 -2.36 7.09 5.34
C THR A 150 -1.14 7.03 4.44
N PHE A 151 -1.34 7.32 3.16
CA PHE A 151 -0.28 7.60 2.21
C PHE A 151 0.16 9.05 2.38
N THR A 152 1.43 9.22 2.71
CA THR A 152 2.10 10.50 2.85
C THR A 152 3.28 10.55 1.88
N LEU A 153 3.57 11.74 1.36
CA LEU A 153 4.69 12.00 0.47
C LEU A 153 5.50 13.17 1.01
N THR A 154 6.71 12.89 1.47
CA THR A 154 7.55 13.87 2.16
C THR A 154 8.72 14.28 1.26
N PRO A 155 8.93 15.57 0.96
CA PRO A 155 10.08 16.03 0.20
C PRO A 155 11.36 15.93 1.04
N ILE A 156 12.33 15.14 0.56
CA ILE A 156 13.62 14.95 1.25
C ILE A 156 14.59 16.05 0.83
N CYS A 157 14.72 16.28 -0.47
CA CYS A 157 15.64 17.26 -1.03
C CYS A 157 15.17 17.71 -2.41
N TYR A 158 15.67 18.86 -2.83
CA TYR A 158 15.46 19.36 -4.16
C TYR A 158 16.75 19.94 -4.74
N TRP A 159 16.84 19.88 -6.07
CA TRP A 159 17.91 20.48 -6.84
C TRP A 159 17.30 21.50 -7.79
N SER A 160 17.88 22.69 -7.86
CA SER A 160 17.44 23.76 -8.76
C SER A 160 18.63 24.61 -9.15
N ASN A 161 18.83 24.86 -10.45
CA ASN A 161 19.85 25.79 -10.97
C ASN A 161 21.30 25.55 -10.48
N GLY A 162 21.66 24.32 -10.16
CA GLY A 162 23.00 23.99 -9.63
C GLY A 162 23.11 24.07 -8.10
N GLU A 163 22.05 24.51 -7.41
CA GLU A 163 21.95 24.49 -5.96
C GLU A 163 21.20 23.22 -5.51
N PHE A 164 21.73 22.58 -4.47
CA PHE A 164 21.15 21.39 -3.86
C PHE A 164 20.80 21.72 -2.42
N GLU A 165 19.54 21.55 -2.07
CA GLU A 165 19.04 21.79 -0.71
C GLU A 165 18.35 20.56 -0.17
N ILE A 166 18.66 20.24 1.08
CA ILE A 166 18.04 19.17 1.84
C ILE A 166 16.93 19.81 2.67
N LEU A 167 15.71 19.28 2.53
CA LEU A 167 14.52 19.71 3.26
C LEU A 167 14.29 18.86 4.51
N ASP A 168 14.72 17.59 4.48
CA ASP A 168 14.64 16.67 5.62
C ASP A 168 15.97 15.91 5.79
N GLU A 169 16.74 16.27 6.82
CA GLU A 169 18.04 15.65 7.12
C GLU A 169 17.89 14.22 7.69
N GLU A 170 16.78 13.90 8.36
CA GLU A 170 16.58 12.59 9.01
C GLU A 170 16.24 11.51 7.98
N GLU A 171 15.36 11.81 7.03
CA GLU A 171 15.03 10.86 5.95
C GLU A 171 16.15 10.73 4.91
N ALA A 172 16.90 11.82 4.64
CA ALA A 172 18.08 11.75 3.77
C ALA A 172 19.14 10.77 4.31
N ALA A 173 19.33 10.73 5.63
CA ALA A 173 20.27 9.81 6.28
C ALA A 173 19.79 8.34 6.28
N ASN A 174 18.48 8.10 6.36
CA ASN A 174 17.90 6.76 6.32
C ASN A 174 17.92 6.14 4.91
N GLY A 175 17.69 6.94 3.86
CA GLY A 175 17.78 6.49 2.47
C GLY A 175 19.19 6.01 2.06
N ALA A 176 20.24 6.67 2.57
CA ALA A 176 21.63 6.30 2.28
C ALA A 176 22.04 4.93 2.86
N LYS A 177 21.41 4.48 3.96
CA LYS A 177 21.69 3.17 4.58
C LYS A 177 21.10 2.00 3.80
N SER A 178 19.96 2.18 3.14
CA SER A 178 19.31 1.11 2.36
C SER A 178 19.95 0.84 0.99
N ALA A 179 20.78 1.75 0.47
CA ALA A 179 21.46 1.57 -0.82
C ALA A 179 22.76 0.74 -0.72
N ASN A 180 23.23 0.44 0.50
CA ASN A 180 24.49 -0.27 0.79
C ASN A 180 24.31 -1.69 1.36
N THR A 181 23.15 -2.34 1.15
CA THR A 181 22.92 -3.77 1.43
C THR A 181 22.27 -4.44 0.24
#